data_AF-A0A660MQY6-F1
#
_entry.id   AF-A0A660MQY6-F1
#
_cell.length_a   1.000
_cell.length_b   1.000
_cell.length_c   1.000
_cell.angle_alpha   90.00
_cell.angle_beta   90.00
_cell.angle_gamma   90.00
#
_symmetry.space_group_name_H-M   'P 1'
#
loop_
_entity.id
_entity.type
_entity.pdbx_description
1 polymer ?
#
loop_
_entity_poly.entity_id
_entity_poly.type
_entity_poly.pdbx_seq_one_letter_code
_entity_poly.pdbx_strand_id
1 'polypeptide(L)'
;MNLEKTENLGENDLDKQIYLQNLTNTIKRTKRKALSIFEIKNQGENFKEIFIKHGIKDFYDFYFLPISTFREILAEDESLLDFYYDVTGERISKITYKSFVCFAEQIGFEMESSESLQKYVVEFLKENGINYKNSFFEKSELIKKISKDKRLKYFFLKYSEKNGLKDISIEKFREIFGKLGIENPDPDELRIYVKTFLFEKGIKTIQDIEKFTIREIGQFFKDEKVKLFFSLKGVTRSSFLKYELIKCGAEIGLEDKKYKINDARKYLNKNKITDFNSLINYGTVNEVRDLLGDNDACIEILNSLGLAYLGDFRKEHIKRFARKVGFTVPEQKEYSEEEVKNFILETLESEQVTDYYSFLLYGVKKFKKETFKKSNLPNNLYDAVNKYIKSISGKIIPLLEQKDLEKIGRKIGLVEILEEKQKQRFLELFNIYKLKDVNLHSSKIRKNTDLWKHTCTNYVMEKATGKRYSRYFNEDSLTNLRAYFGILEKDLTYLEK
;
A
#
# COMPACT_ATOMS: atom_id res chain seq x y z
N MET A 1 1.51 94.59 49.74
CA MET A 1 0.16 94.23 50.19
C MET A 1 -0.84 94.82 49.21
N ASN A 2 -1.28 94.02 48.24
CA ASN A 2 -2.64 93.98 47.70
C ASN A 2 -2.62 92.98 46.54
N LEU A 3 -3.14 91.81 46.89
CA LEU A 3 -3.49 90.70 46.03
C LEU A 3 -4.59 91.13 45.04
N GLU A 4 -4.58 90.41 43.91
CA GLU A 4 -5.74 90.06 43.09
C GLU A 4 -6.48 91.17 42.32
N LYS A 5 -6.23 91.18 41.01
CA LYS A 5 -7.32 91.16 40.02
C LYS A 5 -7.11 89.95 39.11
N THR A 6 -7.49 88.79 39.62
CA THR A 6 -7.98 87.70 38.79
C THR A 6 -9.27 88.20 38.13
N GLU A 7 -9.25 88.34 36.80
CA GLU A 7 -10.47 88.50 36.03
C GLU A 7 -11.31 87.23 36.22
N ASN A 8 -12.26 87.31 37.15
CA ASN A 8 -13.38 86.39 37.25
C ASN A 8 -14.17 86.48 35.93
N LEU A 9 -13.97 85.51 35.03
CA LEU A 9 -15.01 85.10 34.10
C LEU A 9 -16.20 84.70 34.96
N GLY A 10 -17.17 85.61 35.11
CA GLY A 10 -18.34 85.39 35.95
C GLY A 10 -19.10 84.15 35.47
N GLU A 11 -19.76 83.44 36.40
CA GLU A 11 -20.60 82.27 36.12
C GLU A 11 -21.50 82.44 34.88
N ASN A 12 -21.98 83.67 34.63
CA ASN A 12 -22.77 84.04 33.46
C ASN A 12 -22.08 83.87 32.09
N ASP A 13 -20.77 84.10 31.98
CA ASP A 13 -20.03 83.92 30.71
C ASP A 13 -19.69 82.46 30.48
N LEU A 14 -19.43 81.71 31.57
CA LEU A 14 -19.26 80.26 31.52
C LEU A 14 -20.58 79.57 31.14
N ASP A 15 -21.70 79.99 31.72
CA ASP A 15 -23.04 79.49 31.40
C ASP A 15 -23.47 79.85 29.97
N LYS A 16 -23.12 81.04 29.48
CA LYS A 16 -23.29 81.40 28.06
C LYS A 16 -22.47 80.53 27.14
N GLN A 17 -21.21 80.26 27.48
CA GLN A 17 -20.36 79.36 26.69
C GLN A 17 -20.91 77.93 26.69
N ILE A 18 -21.36 77.43 27.85
CA ILE A 18 -21.99 76.11 27.97
C ILE A 18 -23.30 76.06 27.16
N TYR A 19 -24.13 77.10 27.24
CA TYR A 19 -25.37 77.21 26.48
C TYR A 19 -25.12 77.26 24.97
N LEU A 20 -24.21 78.11 24.51
CA LEU A 20 -23.80 78.19 23.09
C LEU A 20 -23.22 76.86 22.61
N GLN A 21 -22.39 76.20 23.42
CA GLN A 21 -21.85 74.88 23.12
C GLN A 21 -22.97 73.84 22.98
N ASN A 22 -23.95 73.85 23.89
CA ASN A 22 -25.11 72.96 23.87
C ASN A 22 -26.04 73.24 22.69
N LEU A 23 -26.26 74.51 22.35
CA LEU A 23 -27.04 74.93 21.20
C LEU A 23 -26.37 74.48 19.90
N THR A 24 -25.07 74.74 19.74
CA THR A 24 -24.26 74.28 18.60
C THR A 24 -24.26 72.76 18.49
N ASN A 25 -24.12 72.02 19.60
CA ASN A 25 -24.21 70.56 19.61
C ASN A 25 -25.61 70.06 19.20
N THR A 26 -26.66 70.77 19.60
CA THR A 26 -28.06 70.45 19.26
C THR A 26 -28.33 70.72 17.78
N ILE A 27 -27.89 71.87 17.25
CA ILE A 27 -27.96 72.21 15.83
C ILE A 27 -27.19 71.19 15.00
N LYS A 28 -25.94 70.84 15.37
CA LYS A 28 -25.14 69.80 14.69
C LYS A 28 -25.81 68.42 14.77
N ARG A 29 -26.55 68.09 15.83
CA ARG A 29 -27.34 66.84 15.95
C ARG A 29 -28.60 66.85 15.07
N THR A 30 -29.28 67.99 14.97
CA THR A 30 -30.50 68.13 14.15
C THR A 30 -30.16 68.17 12.66
N LYS A 31 -29.09 68.89 12.27
CA LYS A 31 -28.54 68.91 10.91
C LYS A 31 -28.15 67.50 10.45
N ARG A 32 -27.53 66.69 11.33
CA ARG A 32 -27.25 65.26 11.11
C ARG A 32 -28.47 64.39 10.83
N LYS A 33 -29.62 64.70 11.43
CA LYS A 33 -30.88 63.97 11.19
C LYS A 33 -31.60 64.43 9.93
N ALA A 34 -31.31 65.63 9.46
CA ALA A 34 -31.99 66.29 8.34
C ALA A 34 -31.24 66.16 7.01
N LEU A 35 -29.91 66.05 7.03
CA LEU A 35 -29.09 65.83 5.84
C LEU A 35 -29.42 64.47 5.22
N SER A 36 -29.92 64.50 4.00
CA SER A 36 -30.12 63.28 3.23
C SER A 36 -28.76 62.67 2.83
N ILE A 37 -28.71 61.35 2.68
CA ILE A 37 -27.52 60.64 2.19
C ILE A 37 -27.02 61.23 0.86
N PHE A 38 -27.94 61.73 0.02
CA PHE A 38 -27.63 62.38 -1.25
C PHE A 38 -26.93 63.73 -1.09
N GLU A 39 -27.36 64.57 -0.14
CA GLU A 39 -26.72 65.86 0.15
C GLU A 39 -25.34 65.68 0.78
N ILE A 40 -25.17 64.69 1.66
CA ILE A 40 -23.87 64.35 2.26
C ILE A 40 -22.90 63.91 1.16
N LYS A 41 -23.35 63.06 0.23
CA LYS A 41 -22.51 62.58 -0.87
C LYS A 41 -22.08 63.74 -1.80
N ASN A 42 -23.01 64.61 -2.19
CA ASN A 42 -22.71 65.77 -3.04
C ASN A 42 -21.76 66.77 -2.37
N GLN A 43 -21.91 67.01 -1.06
CA GLN A 43 -20.97 67.85 -0.30
C GLN A 43 -19.61 67.17 -0.15
N GLY A 44 -19.61 65.85 0.07
CA GLY A 44 -18.40 65.05 0.21
C GLY A 44 -17.54 65.02 -1.05
N GLU A 45 -18.14 64.99 -2.24
CA GLU A 45 -17.40 65.06 -3.51
C GLU A 45 -16.57 66.34 -3.66
N ASN A 46 -17.04 67.47 -3.13
CA ASN A 46 -16.28 68.73 -3.15
C ASN A 46 -15.00 68.65 -2.30
N PHE A 47 -15.01 67.85 -1.24
CA PHE A 47 -13.84 67.65 -0.37
C PHE A 47 -12.85 66.62 -0.91
N LYS A 48 -13.27 65.80 -1.88
CA LYS A 48 -12.42 64.76 -2.49
C LYS A 48 -11.13 65.34 -3.09
N GLU A 49 -11.20 66.53 -3.67
CA GLU A 49 -10.03 67.20 -4.27
C GLU A 49 -8.91 67.52 -3.26
N ILE A 50 -9.25 67.80 -2.00
CA ILE A 50 -8.27 68.07 -0.93
C ILE A 50 -7.41 66.83 -0.70
N PHE A 51 -8.03 65.65 -0.65
CA PHE A 51 -7.32 64.38 -0.49
C PHE A 51 -6.50 64.01 -1.74
N ILE A 52 -7.02 64.30 -2.95
CA ILE A 52 -6.28 64.08 -4.20
C ILE A 52 -4.98 64.92 -4.24
N LYS A 53 -5.01 66.18 -3.76
CA LYS A 53 -3.81 67.03 -3.63
C LYS A 53 -2.75 66.41 -2.71
N HIS A 54 -3.19 65.65 -1.70
CA HIS A 54 -2.32 64.89 -0.79
C HIS A 54 -1.89 63.52 -1.34
N GLY A 55 -2.16 63.25 -2.62
CA GLY A 55 -1.78 62.01 -3.29
C GLY A 55 -2.69 60.82 -2.99
N ILE A 56 -3.87 61.05 -2.40
CA ILE A 56 -4.86 60.01 -2.12
C ILE A 56 -5.82 59.93 -3.32
N LYS A 57 -5.62 58.92 -4.16
CA LYS A 57 -6.32 58.82 -5.46
C LYS A 57 -7.49 57.87 -5.44
N ASP A 58 -7.44 56.85 -4.58
CA ASP A 58 -8.50 55.85 -4.44
C ASP A 58 -8.76 55.46 -2.98
N PHE A 59 -9.78 54.62 -2.78
CA PHE A 59 -10.14 54.10 -1.45
C PHE A 59 -8.97 53.39 -0.76
N TYR A 60 -8.08 52.73 -1.49
CA TYR A 60 -6.98 51.95 -0.89
C TYR A 60 -5.83 52.86 -0.45
N ASP A 61 -5.58 53.96 -1.17
CA ASP A 61 -4.74 55.04 -0.68
C ASP A 61 -5.25 55.59 0.64
N PHE A 62 -6.56 55.81 0.71
CA PHE A 62 -7.24 56.30 1.90
C PHE A 62 -7.13 55.27 3.04
N TYR A 63 -7.48 54.00 2.81
CA TYR A 63 -7.48 52.91 3.79
C TYR A 63 -6.14 52.76 4.53
N PHE A 64 -5.01 52.96 3.84
CA PHE A 64 -3.66 52.85 4.42
C PHE A 64 -3.07 54.18 4.90
N LEU A 65 -3.83 55.26 4.89
CA LEU A 65 -3.39 56.56 5.39
C LEU A 65 -3.21 56.51 6.92
N PRO A 66 -2.07 56.96 7.47
CA PRO A 66 -1.90 57.09 8.91
C PRO A 66 -2.93 58.06 9.51
N ILE A 67 -3.52 57.69 10.66
CA ILE A 67 -4.49 58.54 11.36
C ILE A 67 -3.90 59.92 11.70
N SER A 68 -2.61 60.01 11.99
CA SER A 68 -1.93 61.30 12.22
C SER A 68 -1.99 62.20 10.98
N THR A 69 -1.63 61.68 9.82
CA THR A 69 -1.70 62.40 8.53
C THR A 69 -3.14 62.74 8.17
N PHE A 70 -4.08 61.85 8.44
CA PHE A 70 -5.50 62.16 8.24
C PHE A 70 -5.97 63.34 9.12
N ARG A 71 -5.54 63.38 10.39
CA ARG A 71 -5.84 64.51 11.29
C ARG A 71 -5.23 65.81 10.80
N GLU A 72 -4.02 65.77 10.28
CA GLU A 72 -3.35 66.94 9.67
C GLU A 72 -4.18 67.46 8.50
N ILE A 73 -4.56 66.60 7.55
CA ILE A 73 -5.39 66.98 6.39
C ILE A 73 -6.76 67.54 6.83
N LEU A 74 -7.43 66.92 7.82
CA LEU A 74 -8.69 67.43 8.34
C LEU A 74 -8.55 68.81 8.99
N ALA A 75 -7.39 69.13 9.56
CA ALA A 75 -7.15 70.40 10.24
C ALA A 75 -6.80 71.56 9.29
N GLU A 76 -6.56 71.28 8.01
CA GLU A 76 -6.27 72.31 7.00
C GLU A 76 -7.50 73.15 6.61
N ASP A 77 -8.70 72.61 6.81
CA ASP A 77 -9.96 73.26 6.45
C ASP A 77 -11.03 73.02 7.52
N GLU A 78 -11.48 74.09 8.16
CA GLU A 78 -12.49 74.03 9.22
C GLU A 78 -13.83 73.47 8.73
N SER A 79 -14.18 73.68 7.45
CA SER A 79 -15.39 73.14 6.83
C SER A 79 -15.27 71.62 6.58
N LEU A 80 -14.08 71.13 6.25
CA LEU A 80 -13.79 69.69 6.13
C LEU A 80 -13.85 69.00 7.50
N LEU A 81 -13.32 69.65 8.54
CA LEU A 81 -13.37 69.15 9.92
C LEU A 81 -14.81 69.02 10.43
N ASP A 82 -15.62 70.06 10.20
CA ASP A 82 -17.03 70.07 10.56
C ASP A 82 -17.83 69.04 9.75
N PHE A 83 -17.52 68.89 8.46
CA PHE A 83 -18.12 67.86 7.62
C PHE A 83 -17.79 66.45 8.11
N TYR A 84 -16.53 66.18 8.50
CA TYR A 84 -16.15 64.90 9.13
C TYR A 84 -16.97 64.62 10.39
N TYR A 85 -17.15 65.61 11.26
CA TYR A 85 -17.96 65.47 12.49
C TYR A 85 -19.44 65.27 12.17
N ASP A 86 -19.97 65.95 11.16
CA ASP A 86 -21.35 65.79 10.70
C ASP A 86 -21.59 64.38 10.13
N VAL A 87 -20.65 63.85 9.34
CA VAL A 87 -20.75 62.51 8.73
C VAL A 87 -20.60 61.39 9.76
N THR A 88 -19.60 61.48 10.63
CA THR A 88 -19.20 60.36 11.50
C THR A 88 -19.70 60.48 12.93
N GLY A 89 -20.03 61.70 13.38
CA GLY A 89 -20.33 62.01 14.77
C GLY A 89 -19.12 61.98 15.71
N GLU A 90 -17.92 61.71 15.20
CA GLU A 90 -16.70 61.60 15.99
C GLU A 90 -15.85 62.88 15.93
N ARG A 91 -15.27 63.27 17.07
CA ARG A 91 -14.30 64.37 17.12
C ARG A 91 -12.94 63.89 16.61
N ILE A 92 -12.13 64.81 16.08
CA ILE A 92 -10.78 64.54 15.54
C ILE A 92 -9.85 63.77 16.51
N SER A 93 -9.97 64.00 17.83
CA SER A 93 -9.18 63.30 18.84
C SER A 93 -9.62 61.85 19.08
N LYS A 94 -10.84 61.50 18.65
CA LYS A 94 -11.48 60.19 18.86
C LYS A 94 -11.65 59.36 17.60
N ILE A 95 -11.05 59.78 16.47
CA ILE A 95 -11.14 59.08 15.18
C ILE A 95 -10.83 57.59 15.36
N THR A 96 -11.83 56.77 15.09
CA THR A 96 -11.71 55.32 15.00
C THR A 96 -11.49 54.87 13.56
N TYR A 97 -11.03 53.64 13.39
CA TYR A 97 -10.91 53.04 12.06
C TYR A 97 -12.26 52.94 11.33
N LYS A 98 -13.34 52.71 12.08
CA LYS A 98 -14.68 52.55 11.54
C LYS A 98 -15.22 53.87 10.99
N SER A 99 -15.08 54.96 11.76
CA SER A 99 -15.49 56.30 11.30
C SER A 99 -14.63 56.78 10.14
N PHE A 100 -13.34 56.44 10.16
CA PHE A 100 -12.40 56.72 9.08
C PHE A 100 -12.84 56.11 7.73
N VAL A 101 -13.14 54.80 7.71
CA VAL A 101 -13.63 54.12 6.49
C VAL A 101 -15.00 54.65 6.06
N CYS A 102 -15.91 54.86 7.01
CA CYS A 102 -17.23 55.42 6.74
C CYS A 102 -17.14 56.79 6.06
N PHE A 103 -16.24 57.65 6.55
CA PHE A 103 -16.01 58.96 5.95
C PHE A 103 -15.49 58.86 4.51
N ALA A 104 -14.53 57.96 4.25
CA ALA A 104 -13.96 57.75 2.92
C ALA A 104 -15.03 57.43 1.86
N GLU A 105 -15.96 56.54 2.21
CA GLU A 105 -17.07 56.15 1.33
C GLU A 105 -18.01 57.34 1.06
N GLN A 106 -18.28 58.17 2.06
CA GLN A 106 -19.18 59.33 1.94
C GLN A 106 -18.60 60.47 1.08
N ILE A 107 -17.27 60.60 1.01
CA ILE A 107 -16.60 61.58 0.12
C ILE A 107 -16.31 61.02 -1.28
N GLY A 108 -16.87 59.86 -1.62
CA GLY A 108 -16.76 59.28 -2.95
C GLY A 108 -15.43 58.56 -3.24
N PHE A 109 -14.68 58.17 -2.20
CA PHE A 109 -13.68 57.10 -2.32
C PHE A 109 -14.36 55.76 -2.09
N GLU A 110 -15.12 55.31 -3.08
CA GLU A 110 -15.79 54.02 -3.00
C GLU A 110 -14.80 52.88 -3.25
N MET A 111 -14.96 51.79 -2.50
CA MET A 111 -14.22 50.56 -2.76
C MET A 111 -14.69 49.96 -4.09
N GLU A 112 -13.76 49.41 -4.88
CA GLU A 112 -14.15 48.63 -6.05
C GLU A 112 -15.10 47.49 -5.66
N SER A 113 -15.96 47.08 -6.61
CA SER A 113 -16.78 45.90 -6.41
C SER A 113 -15.91 44.69 -6.09
N SER A 114 -16.41 43.79 -5.24
CA SER A 114 -15.66 42.58 -4.86
C SER A 114 -15.23 41.77 -6.09
N GLU A 115 -16.03 41.76 -7.15
CA GLU A 115 -15.71 41.07 -8.40
C GLU A 115 -14.57 41.73 -9.18
N SER A 116 -14.55 43.07 -9.27
CA SER A 116 -13.47 43.82 -9.92
C SER A 116 -12.13 43.54 -9.24
N LEU A 117 -12.11 43.67 -7.91
CA LEU A 117 -10.90 43.46 -7.12
C LEU A 117 -10.40 42.01 -7.21
N GLN A 118 -11.30 41.02 -7.23
CA GLN A 118 -10.91 39.61 -7.43
C GLN A 118 -10.31 39.37 -8.82
N LYS A 119 -10.91 39.92 -9.88
CA LYS A 119 -10.35 39.82 -11.25
C LYS A 119 -8.95 40.42 -11.33
N TYR A 120 -8.78 41.61 -10.77
CA TYR A 120 -7.49 42.30 -10.70
C TYR A 120 -6.42 41.46 -9.97
N VAL A 121 -6.78 40.85 -8.83
CA VAL A 121 -5.86 39.98 -8.10
C VAL A 121 -5.52 38.71 -8.89
N VAL A 122 -6.49 38.11 -9.59
CA VAL A 122 -6.25 36.94 -10.44
C VAL A 122 -5.30 37.27 -11.59
N GLU A 123 -5.49 38.41 -12.26
CA GLU A 123 -4.57 38.88 -13.32
C GLU A 123 -3.16 39.07 -12.78
N PHE A 124 -3.01 39.77 -11.64
CA PHE A 124 -1.73 39.92 -10.96
C PHE A 124 -1.08 38.56 -10.66
N LEU A 125 -1.84 37.59 -10.16
CA LEU A 125 -1.29 36.25 -9.85
C LEU A 125 -0.79 35.54 -11.11
N LYS A 126 -1.55 35.60 -12.21
CA LYS A 126 -1.16 35.00 -13.50
C LYS A 126 0.10 35.65 -14.09
N GLU A 127 0.20 36.98 -14.05
CA GLU A 127 1.40 37.72 -14.48
C GLU A 127 2.65 37.35 -13.67
N ASN A 128 2.45 36.84 -12.46
CA ASN A 128 3.52 36.38 -11.57
C ASN A 128 3.75 34.87 -11.62
N GLY A 129 3.18 34.17 -12.61
CA GLY A 129 3.37 32.73 -12.81
C GLY A 129 2.67 31.87 -11.75
N ILE A 130 1.56 32.37 -11.19
CA ILE A 130 0.70 31.66 -10.25
C ILE A 130 -0.60 31.32 -11.00
N ASN A 131 -0.55 30.31 -11.86
CA ASN A 131 -1.73 29.88 -12.63
C ASN A 131 -2.53 28.76 -11.95
N TYR A 132 -1.94 28.13 -10.93
CA TYR A 132 -2.53 27.04 -10.15
C TYR A 132 -2.44 27.27 -8.65
N LYS A 133 -3.35 26.65 -7.87
CA LYS A 133 -3.39 26.79 -6.40
C LYS A 133 -2.03 26.51 -5.74
N ASN A 134 -1.35 25.46 -6.19
CA ASN A 134 -0.05 25.03 -5.65
C ASN A 134 1.14 25.46 -6.51
N SER A 135 0.98 26.49 -7.36
CA SER A 135 2.11 27.05 -8.10
C SER A 135 3.26 27.41 -7.16
N PHE A 136 4.48 27.17 -7.60
CA PHE A 136 5.66 27.58 -6.85
C PHE A 136 5.86 29.10 -6.98
N PHE A 137 5.97 29.78 -5.84
CA PHE A 137 6.35 31.18 -5.74
C PHE A 137 7.27 31.39 -4.54
N GLU A 138 8.15 32.39 -4.62
CA GLU A 138 8.91 32.81 -3.45
C GLU A 138 8.06 33.79 -2.63
N LYS A 139 7.70 33.41 -1.39
CA LYS A 139 6.87 34.23 -0.49
C LYS A 139 7.43 35.65 -0.33
N SER A 140 8.76 35.78 -0.19
CA SER A 140 9.42 37.06 0.04
C SER A 140 9.24 38.02 -1.14
N GLU A 141 9.41 37.51 -2.37
CA GLU A 141 9.24 38.28 -3.60
C GLU A 141 7.79 38.64 -3.87
N LEU A 142 6.87 37.68 -3.68
CA LEU A 142 5.44 37.92 -3.85
C LEU A 142 4.95 39.01 -2.90
N ILE A 143 5.36 38.97 -1.63
CA ILE A 143 5.04 40.02 -0.65
C ILE A 143 5.60 41.38 -1.08
N LYS A 144 6.83 41.44 -1.61
CA LYS A 144 7.41 42.71 -2.10
C LYS A 144 6.57 43.30 -3.23
N LYS A 145 6.06 42.46 -4.14
CA LYS A 145 5.19 42.91 -5.25
C LYS A 145 3.82 43.36 -4.73
N ILE A 146 3.17 42.56 -3.88
CA ILE A 146 1.90 42.92 -3.24
C ILE A 146 2.02 44.23 -2.45
N SER A 147 3.14 44.44 -1.74
CA SER A 147 3.32 45.63 -0.90
C SER A 147 3.41 46.95 -1.67
N LYS A 148 3.74 46.90 -2.97
CA LYS A 148 3.82 48.09 -3.84
C LYS A 148 2.44 48.55 -4.31
N ASP A 149 1.45 47.67 -4.26
CA ASP A 149 0.09 47.96 -4.69
C ASP A 149 -0.87 47.92 -3.50
N LYS A 150 -1.50 49.06 -3.20
CA LYS A 150 -2.39 49.16 -2.03
C LYS A 150 -3.66 48.33 -2.19
N ARG A 151 -4.13 48.09 -3.41
CA ARG A 151 -5.33 47.25 -3.67
C ARG A 151 -5.01 45.79 -3.38
N LEU A 152 -3.88 45.30 -3.88
CA LEU A 152 -3.40 43.95 -3.58
C LEU A 152 -3.13 43.78 -2.08
N LYS A 153 -2.44 44.74 -1.46
CA LYS A 153 -2.16 44.73 -0.02
C LYS A 153 -3.46 44.64 0.80
N TYR A 154 -4.45 45.47 0.48
CA TYR A 154 -5.76 45.43 1.12
C TYR A 154 -6.41 44.06 0.97
N PHE A 155 -6.47 43.54 -0.27
CA PHE A 155 -7.08 42.25 -0.56
C PHE A 155 -6.46 41.12 0.28
N PHE A 156 -5.14 40.98 0.24
CA PHE A 156 -4.45 39.89 0.95
C PHE A 156 -4.55 40.03 2.48
N LEU A 157 -4.49 41.24 3.05
CA LEU A 157 -4.69 41.42 4.50
C LEU A 157 -6.13 41.08 4.91
N LYS A 158 -7.12 41.56 4.16
CA LYS A 158 -8.55 41.30 4.41
C LYS A 158 -8.87 39.80 4.36
N TYR A 159 -8.41 39.08 3.34
CA TYR A 159 -8.72 37.67 3.15
C TYR A 159 -7.84 36.72 4.00
N SER A 160 -6.69 37.19 4.48
CA SER A 160 -5.85 36.42 5.39
C SER A 160 -6.20 36.61 6.87
N GLU A 161 -6.92 37.68 7.21
CA GLU A 161 -7.20 38.12 8.58
C GLU A 161 -5.91 38.34 9.38
N LYS A 162 -4.88 38.87 8.72
CA LYS A 162 -3.57 39.18 9.31
C LYS A 162 -3.33 40.69 9.33
N ASN A 163 -2.58 41.13 10.33
CA ASN A 163 -2.18 42.53 10.48
C ASN A 163 -1.03 42.92 9.54
N GLY A 164 -0.22 41.94 9.11
CA GLY A 164 0.90 42.17 8.20
C GLY A 164 1.03 41.09 7.13
N LEU A 165 1.47 41.50 5.93
CA LEU A 165 1.70 40.56 4.81
C LEU A 165 2.75 39.49 5.15
N LYS A 166 3.74 39.84 5.99
CA LYS A 166 4.79 38.92 6.45
C LYS A 166 4.23 37.75 7.27
N ASP A 167 3.10 37.97 7.95
CA ASP A 167 2.46 36.99 8.84
C ASP A 167 1.57 35.99 8.09
N ILE A 168 1.36 36.21 6.79
CA ILE A 168 0.58 35.31 5.93
C ILE A 168 1.44 34.08 5.60
N SER A 169 1.02 32.88 6.02
CA SER A 169 1.71 31.64 5.67
C SER A 169 1.52 31.28 4.19
N ILE A 170 2.36 30.38 3.65
CA ILE A 170 2.23 29.90 2.28
C ILE A 170 0.88 29.19 2.10
N GLU A 171 0.47 28.42 3.11
CA GLU A 171 -0.81 27.72 3.16
C GLU A 171 -1.96 28.72 3.07
N LYS A 172 -1.86 29.85 3.78
CA LYS A 172 -2.88 30.90 3.73
C LYS A 172 -2.96 31.58 2.36
N PHE A 173 -1.83 31.80 1.69
CA PHE A 173 -1.84 32.25 0.29
C PHE A 173 -2.56 31.25 -0.62
N ARG A 174 -2.26 29.95 -0.48
CA ARG A 174 -2.90 28.88 -1.27
C ARG A 174 -4.41 28.76 -1.00
N GLU A 175 -4.86 28.99 0.23
CA GLU A 175 -6.28 29.09 0.56
C GLU A 175 -6.96 30.25 -0.19
N ILE A 176 -6.31 31.42 -0.19
CA ILE A 176 -6.82 32.61 -0.89
C ILE A 176 -6.89 32.34 -2.40
N PHE A 177 -5.88 31.70 -3.00
CA PHE A 177 -5.90 31.32 -4.42
C PHE A 177 -7.08 30.39 -4.73
N GLY A 178 -7.34 29.41 -3.87
CA GLY A 178 -8.51 28.54 -4.01
C GLY A 178 -9.84 29.32 -3.95
N LYS A 179 -9.96 30.28 -3.03
CA LYS A 179 -11.16 31.15 -2.95
C LYS A 179 -11.35 32.05 -4.18
N LEU A 180 -10.27 32.33 -4.92
CA LEU A 180 -10.27 33.07 -6.18
C LEU A 180 -10.60 32.20 -7.40
N GLY A 181 -10.90 30.91 -7.21
CA GLY A 181 -11.13 29.97 -8.30
C GLY A 181 -9.84 29.54 -9.03
N ILE A 182 -8.66 29.82 -8.46
CA ILE A 182 -7.40 29.29 -8.95
C ILE A 182 -7.23 27.90 -8.34
N GLU A 183 -7.63 26.89 -9.10
CA GLU A 183 -7.60 25.49 -8.70
C GLU A 183 -6.36 24.78 -9.23
N ASN A 184 -6.09 23.58 -8.71
CA ASN A 184 -5.12 22.69 -9.36
C ASN A 184 -5.83 21.96 -10.50
N PRO A 185 -5.12 21.61 -11.58
CA PRO A 185 -5.66 20.70 -12.58
C PRO A 185 -5.97 19.35 -11.92
N ASP A 186 -6.85 18.60 -12.57
CA ASP A 186 -7.14 17.23 -12.16
C ASP A 186 -5.83 16.42 -12.05
N PRO A 187 -5.61 15.64 -10.97
CA PRO A 187 -4.38 14.90 -10.77
C PRO A 187 -4.04 13.95 -11.93
N ASP A 188 -5.04 13.34 -12.57
CA ASP A 188 -4.83 12.47 -13.72
C ASP A 188 -4.52 13.27 -14.99
N GLU A 189 -5.18 14.41 -15.21
CA GLU A 189 -4.83 15.33 -16.31
C GLU A 189 -3.38 15.80 -16.20
N LEU A 190 -2.95 16.21 -14.99
CA LEU A 190 -1.58 16.66 -14.73
C LEU A 190 -0.58 15.52 -14.95
N ARG A 191 -0.92 14.30 -14.50
CA ARG A 191 -0.12 13.10 -14.71
C ARG A 191 0.04 12.76 -16.19
N ILE A 192 -1.05 12.79 -16.96
CA ILE A 192 -1.05 12.54 -18.40
C ILE A 192 -0.20 13.59 -19.12
N TYR A 193 -0.37 14.87 -18.76
CA TYR A 193 0.41 15.96 -19.34
C TYR A 193 1.91 15.75 -19.14
N VAL A 194 2.34 15.51 -17.90
CA VAL A 194 3.76 15.30 -17.59
C VAL A 194 4.32 14.06 -18.28
N LYS A 195 3.55 12.99 -18.38
CA LYS A 195 3.94 11.80 -19.14
C LYS A 195 4.18 12.12 -20.62
N THR A 196 3.25 12.84 -21.25
CA THR A 196 3.37 13.25 -22.66
C THR A 196 4.57 14.17 -22.86
N PHE A 197 4.74 15.17 -21.99
CA PHE A 197 5.90 16.07 -22.00
C PHE A 197 7.23 15.30 -21.96
N LEU A 198 7.37 14.35 -21.03
CA LEU A 198 8.59 13.54 -20.92
C LEU A 198 8.82 12.67 -22.16
N PHE A 199 7.75 12.11 -22.73
CA PHE A 199 7.81 11.33 -23.96
C PHE A 199 8.30 12.17 -25.15
N GLU A 200 7.80 13.40 -25.30
CA GLU A 200 8.25 14.37 -26.32
C GLU A 200 9.70 14.79 -26.14
N LYS A 201 10.20 14.84 -24.90
CA LYS A 201 11.62 15.04 -24.59
C LYS A 201 12.48 13.81 -24.81
N GLY A 202 11.91 12.69 -25.28
CA GLY A 202 12.64 11.46 -25.56
C GLY A 202 12.79 10.52 -24.35
N ILE A 203 12.15 10.82 -23.22
CA ILE A 203 12.12 9.97 -22.03
C ILE A 203 10.88 9.09 -22.09
N LYS A 204 11.02 7.91 -22.70
CA LYS A 204 9.92 6.95 -22.89
C LYS A 204 9.89 5.90 -21.78
N THR A 205 11.04 5.65 -21.17
CA THR A 205 11.28 4.65 -20.13
C THR A 205 12.11 5.26 -19.00
N ILE A 206 12.15 4.57 -17.84
CA ILE A 206 13.01 5.00 -16.72
C ILE A 206 14.49 5.01 -17.13
N GLN A 207 14.93 4.10 -18.00
CA GLN A 207 16.32 4.02 -18.49
C GLN A 207 16.71 5.23 -19.34
N ASP A 208 15.75 5.86 -20.03
CA ASP A 208 16.04 7.05 -20.82
C ASP A 208 16.47 8.22 -19.94
N ILE A 209 16.06 8.26 -18.67
CA ILE A 209 16.46 9.29 -17.70
C ILE A 209 17.98 9.33 -17.52
N GLU A 210 18.65 8.17 -17.57
CA GLU A 210 20.10 8.10 -17.37
C GLU A 210 20.88 8.80 -18.48
N LYS A 211 20.30 8.89 -19.67
CA LYS A 211 20.89 9.55 -20.84
C LYS A 211 20.93 11.08 -20.72
N PHE A 212 20.17 11.65 -19.78
CA PHE A 212 20.14 13.08 -19.54
C PHE A 212 21.00 13.45 -18.33
N THR A 213 21.69 14.58 -18.44
CA THR A 213 22.36 15.23 -17.32
C THR A 213 21.35 15.89 -16.39
N ILE A 214 21.73 16.10 -15.12
CA ILE A 214 20.91 16.85 -14.15
C ILE A 214 20.58 18.25 -14.69
N ARG A 215 21.52 18.87 -15.43
CA ARG A 215 21.32 20.20 -16.03
C ARG A 215 20.23 20.20 -17.11
N GLU A 216 20.19 19.18 -17.95
CA GLU A 216 19.16 19.01 -18.99
C GLU A 216 17.80 18.76 -18.38
N ILE A 217 17.72 17.86 -17.39
CA ILE A 217 16.46 17.61 -16.67
C ILE A 217 16.01 18.86 -15.91
N GLY A 218 16.94 19.63 -15.36
CA GLY A 218 16.65 20.91 -14.71
C GLY A 218 15.98 21.93 -15.64
N GLN A 219 16.07 21.79 -16.96
CA GLN A 219 15.34 22.62 -17.91
C GLN A 219 13.84 22.29 -17.95
N PHE A 220 13.43 21.08 -17.54
CA PHE A 220 12.02 20.67 -17.54
C PHE A 220 11.18 21.50 -16.55
N PHE A 221 11.81 21.99 -15.47
CA PHE A 221 11.19 22.90 -14.50
C PHE A 221 10.85 24.29 -15.04
N LYS A 222 11.18 24.59 -16.31
CA LYS A 222 10.67 25.78 -17.02
C LYS A 222 9.21 25.61 -17.44
N ASP A 223 8.76 24.37 -17.64
CA ASP A 223 7.36 24.08 -17.91
C ASP A 223 6.56 24.15 -16.60
N GLU A 224 5.48 24.92 -16.61
CA GLU A 224 4.73 25.22 -15.39
C GLU A 224 3.97 24.00 -14.85
N LYS A 225 3.37 23.19 -15.72
CA LYS A 225 2.65 21.97 -15.31
C LYS A 225 3.62 20.93 -14.79
N VAL A 226 4.79 20.79 -15.42
CA VAL A 226 5.86 19.92 -14.92
C VAL A 226 6.36 20.40 -13.55
N LYS A 227 6.65 21.69 -13.40
CA LYS A 227 7.06 22.29 -12.13
C LYS A 227 6.02 22.09 -11.04
N LEU A 228 4.73 22.28 -11.35
CA LEU A 228 3.62 22.04 -10.44
C LEU A 228 3.61 20.58 -9.99
N PHE A 229 3.66 19.62 -10.91
CA PHE A 229 3.64 18.19 -10.62
C PHE A 229 4.73 17.79 -9.62
N PHE A 230 5.97 18.22 -9.84
CA PHE A 230 7.09 17.93 -8.92
C PHE A 230 6.94 18.66 -7.58
N SER A 231 6.46 19.90 -7.58
CA SER A 231 6.27 20.67 -6.35
C SER A 231 5.23 20.04 -5.41
N LEU A 232 4.17 19.43 -5.95
CA LEU A 232 3.17 18.68 -5.18
C LEU A 232 3.77 17.46 -4.49
N LYS A 233 4.92 16.96 -4.96
CA LYS A 233 5.68 15.85 -4.40
C LYS A 233 6.81 16.30 -3.47
N GLY A 234 6.90 17.61 -3.19
CA GLY A 234 7.96 18.20 -2.37
C GLY A 234 9.30 18.37 -3.09
N VAL A 235 9.31 18.24 -4.42
CA VAL A 235 10.53 18.28 -5.22
C VAL A 235 10.67 19.66 -5.89
N THR A 236 11.82 20.30 -5.70
CA THR A 236 12.14 21.62 -6.29
C THR A 236 13.35 21.51 -7.21
N ARG A 237 13.50 22.46 -8.14
CA ARG A 237 14.65 22.50 -9.06
C ARG A 237 16.01 22.48 -8.33
N SER A 238 16.11 23.16 -7.19
CA SER A 238 17.34 23.26 -6.40
C SER A 238 17.64 22.01 -5.56
N SER A 239 16.61 21.24 -5.21
CA SER A 239 16.74 19.98 -4.46
C SER A 239 16.66 18.75 -5.37
N PHE A 240 16.59 18.96 -6.69
CA PHE A 240 16.23 17.92 -7.65
C PHE A 240 17.34 16.90 -7.86
N LEU A 241 17.03 15.62 -7.64
CA LEU A 241 17.93 14.50 -7.93
C LEU A 241 17.36 13.60 -9.04
N LYS A 242 18.23 12.97 -9.84
CA LYS A 242 17.81 11.99 -10.87
C LYS A 242 16.91 10.89 -10.30
N TYR A 243 17.20 10.43 -9.08
CA TYR A 243 16.38 9.46 -8.35
C TYR A 243 14.92 9.90 -8.17
N GLU A 244 14.66 11.20 -7.97
CA GLU A 244 13.29 11.71 -7.82
C GLU A 244 12.54 11.62 -9.15
N LEU A 245 13.21 11.84 -10.28
CA LEU A 245 12.63 11.61 -11.60
C LEU A 245 12.31 10.14 -11.85
N ILE A 246 13.17 9.22 -11.39
CA ILE A 246 12.96 7.77 -11.50
C ILE A 246 11.71 7.37 -10.69
N LYS A 247 11.62 7.85 -9.45
CA LYS A 247 10.45 7.61 -8.57
C LYS A 247 9.17 8.15 -9.20
N CYS A 248 9.19 9.38 -9.68
CA CYS A 248 8.05 9.99 -10.37
C CYS A 248 7.72 9.29 -11.70
N GLY A 249 8.74 8.83 -12.43
CA GLY A 249 8.61 8.08 -13.68
C GLY A 249 7.81 6.80 -13.48
N ALA A 250 8.08 6.06 -12.41
CA ALA A 250 7.30 4.89 -12.02
C ALA A 250 5.82 5.25 -11.73
N GLU A 251 5.57 6.35 -11.01
CA GLU A 251 4.21 6.80 -10.66
C GLU A 251 3.39 7.24 -11.88
N ILE A 252 4.00 7.92 -12.85
CA ILE A 252 3.32 8.36 -14.08
C ILE A 252 3.24 7.26 -15.16
N GLY A 253 3.72 6.05 -14.85
CA GLY A 253 3.66 4.91 -15.75
C GLY A 253 4.61 5.06 -16.95
N LEU A 254 5.79 5.64 -16.76
CA LEU A 254 6.94 5.32 -17.59
C LEU A 254 7.28 3.85 -17.32
N GLU A 255 7.08 2.99 -18.32
CA GLU A 255 7.21 1.55 -18.14
C GLU A 255 8.64 1.15 -17.76
N ASP A 256 8.76 0.32 -16.72
CA ASP A 256 9.99 -0.45 -16.39
C ASP A 256 9.71 -1.96 -16.45
N LYS A 257 8.89 -2.42 -17.40
CA LYS A 257 8.33 -3.79 -17.35
C LYS A 257 8.59 -4.70 -18.56
N LYS A 258 8.80 -4.19 -19.77
CA LYS A 258 8.95 -5.08 -20.96
C LYS A 258 10.40 -5.49 -21.30
N TYR A 259 11.41 -4.69 -20.94
CA TYR A 259 12.80 -4.98 -21.35
C TYR A 259 13.50 -5.99 -20.42
N LYS A 260 13.32 -5.87 -19.09
CA LYS A 260 13.99 -6.74 -18.09
C LYS A 260 13.57 -8.20 -18.17
N ILE A 261 12.28 -8.48 -18.41
CA ILE A 261 11.80 -9.85 -18.68
C ILE A 261 12.40 -10.38 -19.98
N ASN A 262 12.45 -9.57 -21.04
CA ASN A 262 13.00 -10.01 -22.32
C ASN A 262 14.52 -10.23 -22.27
N ASP A 263 15.27 -9.43 -21.53
CA ASP A 263 16.71 -9.61 -21.36
C ASP A 263 17.05 -10.77 -20.41
N ALA A 264 16.31 -10.93 -19.31
CA ALA A 264 16.38 -12.15 -18.50
C ALA A 264 16.06 -13.38 -19.37
N ARG A 265 15.04 -13.33 -20.23
CA ARG A 265 14.72 -14.41 -21.18
C ARG A 265 15.83 -14.64 -22.21
N LYS A 266 16.44 -13.59 -22.77
CA LYS A 266 17.60 -13.73 -23.69
C LYS A 266 18.77 -14.39 -22.99
N TYR A 267 19.08 -13.98 -21.76
CA TYR A 267 20.13 -14.58 -20.93
C TYR A 267 19.85 -16.06 -20.62
N LEU A 268 18.63 -16.37 -20.19
CA LEU A 268 18.19 -17.75 -19.93
C LEU A 268 18.27 -18.60 -21.20
N ASN A 269 17.80 -18.09 -22.34
CA ASN A 269 17.89 -18.76 -23.64
C ASN A 269 19.36 -19.01 -24.05
N LYS A 270 20.27 -18.05 -23.82
CA LYS A 270 21.71 -18.21 -24.07
C LYS A 270 22.30 -19.36 -23.24
N ASN A 271 21.75 -19.57 -22.04
CA ASN A 271 22.10 -20.67 -21.14
C ASN A 271 21.24 -21.94 -21.35
N LYS A 272 20.52 -22.05 -22.48
CA LYS A 272 19.64 -23.19 -22.82
C LYS A 272 18.47 -23.42 -21.86
N ILE A 273 18.02 -22.37 -21.18
CA ILE A 273 16.86 -22.39 -20.29
C ILE A 273 15.69 -21.70 -21.00
N THR A 274 14.77 -22.49 -21.53
CA THR A 274 13.65 -22.02 -22.35
C THR A 274 12.30 -22.11 -21.63
N ASP A 275 12.25 -22.81 -20.50
CA ASP A 275 11.04 -23.07 -19.72
C ASP A 275 11.34 -23.31 -18.23
N PHE A 276 10.29 -23.56 -17.45
CA PHE A 276 10.43 -23.84 -16.02
C PHE A 276 11.20 -25.14 -15.72
N ASN A 277 11.05 -26.17 -16.55
CA ASN A 277 11.68 -27.47 -16.33
C ASN A 277 13.19 -27.42 -16.55
N SER A 278 13.63 -26.73 -17.60
CA SER A 278 15.05 -26.46 -17.86
C SER A 278 15.67 -25.58 -16.76
N LEU A 279 14.93 -24.62 -16.20
CA LEU A 279 15.40 -23.81 -15.08
C LEU A 279 15.57 -24.62 -13.79
N ILE A 280 14.58 -25.44 -13.41
CA ILE A 280 14.64 -26.21 -12.15
C ILE A 280 15.61 -27.40 -12.22
N ASN A 281 15.90 -27.90 -13.42
CA ASN A 281 16.86 -28.98 -13.65
C ASN A 281 18.27 -28.48 -13.97
N TYR A 282 18.50 -27.17 -14.02
CA TYR A 282 19.84 -26.60 -14.25
C TYR A 282 20.86 -27.06 -13.18
N GLY A 283 20.43 -27.22 -11.94
CA GLY A 283 21.27 -27.71 -10.85
C GLY A 283 20.58 -27.67 -9.49
N THR A 284 21.40 -27.65 -8.44
CA THR A 284 20.98 -27.37 -7.06
C THR A 284 20.39 -25.96 -6.93
N VAL A 285 19.69 -25.70 -5.82
CA VAL A 285 19.11 -24.37 -5.54
C VAL A 285 20.18 -23.27 -5.54
N ASN A 286 21.39 -23.58 -5.07
CA ASN A 286 22.51 -22.65 -5.06
C ASN A 286 23.04 -22.40 -6.47
N GLU A 287 23.17 -23.43 -7.30
CA GLU A 287 23.61 -23.25 -8.70
C GLU A 287 22.59 -22.46 -9.53
N VAL A 288 21.29 -22.67 -9.31
CA VAL A 288 20.25 -21.83 -9.92
C VAL A 288 20.32 -20.39 -9.42
N ARG A 289 20.57 -20.18 -8.12
CA ARG A 289 20.77 -18.83 -7.57
C ARG A 289 21.95 -18.14 -8.22
N ASP A 290 23.09 -18.83 -8.30
CA ASP A 290 24.34 -18.27 -8.81
C ASP A 290 24.18 -17.92 -10.30
N LEU A 291 23.59 -18.82 -11.10
CA LEU A 291 23.21 -18.52 -12.49
C LEU A 291 22.33 -17.27 -12.60
N LEU A 292 21.28 -17.15 -11.78
CA LEU A 292 20.40 -15.98 -11.80
C LEU A 292 21.09 -14.72 -11.24
N GLY A 293 22.12 -14.90 -10.41
CA GLY A 293 22.97 -13.85 -9.87
C GLY A 293 24.01 -13.32 -10.87
N ASP A 294 24.31 -14.07 -11.92
CA ASP A 294 25.28 -13.69 -12.96
C ASP A 294 24.68 -12.74 -14.02
N ASN A 295 23.44 -12.27 -13.82
CA ASN A 295 22.79 -11.33 -14.72
C ASN A 295 21.97 -10.29 -13.95
N ASP A 296 22.24 -9.01 -14.22
CA ASP A 296 21.58 -7.89 -13.53
C ASP A 296 20.05 -7.90 -13.68
N ALA A 297 19.53 -8.25 -14.86
CA ALA A 297 18.08 -8.33 -15.08
C ALA A 297 17.45 -9.46 -14.26
N CYS A 298 18.15 -10.58 -14.07
CA CYS A 298 17.70 -11.65 -13.19
C CYS A 298 17.78 -11.24 -11.71
N ILE A 299 18.86 -10.59 -11.26
CA ILE A 299 19.02 -10.08 -9.89
C ILE A 299 17.89 -9.12 -9.52
N GLU A 300 17.55 -8.17 -10.39
CA GLU A 300 16.48 -7.22 -10.12
C GLU A 300 15.11 -7.89 -10.01
N ILE A 301 14.83 -8.91 -10.84
CA ILE A 301 13.61 -9.71 -10.71
C ILE A 301 13.62 -10.44 -9.37
N LEU A 302 14.75 -11.01 -8.94
CA LEU A 302 14.89 -11.65 -7.63
C LEU A 302 14.65 -10.68 -6.46
N ASN A 303 15.22 -9.47 -6.52
CA ASN A 303 14.99 -8.42 -5.51
C ASN A 303 13.51 -8.03 -5.44
N SER A 304 12.81 -7.99 -6.57
CA SER A 304 11.36 -7.72 -6.63
C SER A 304 10.49 -8.79 -5.95
N LEU A 305 11.06 -9.97 -5.66
CA LEU A 305 10.37 -11.04 -4.93
C LEU A 305 10.44 -10.89 -3.41
N GLY A 306 11.05 -9.81 -2.91
CA GLY A 306 11.19 -9.54 -1.47
C GLY A 306 12.29 -10.35 -0.79
N LEU A 307 13.29 -10.82 -1.55
CA LEU A 307 14.49 -11.45 -1.01
C LEU A 307 15.41 -10.38 -0.42
N ALA A 308 15.48 -10.30 0.91
CA ALA A 308 16.39 -9.38 1.61
C ALA A 308 17.87 -9.74 1.38
N TYR A 309 18.18 -11.04 1.28
CA TYR A 309 19.51 -11.56 0.98
C TYR A 309 19.42 -12.75 0.02
N LEU A 310 20.36 -12.86 -0.93
CA LEU A 310 20.47 -14.02 -1.82
C LEU A 310 20.74 -15.34 -1.07
N GLY A 311 21.24 -15.26 0.17
CA GLY A 311 21.38 -16.41 1.07
C GLY A 311 20.05 -17.08 1.43
N ASP A 312 18.93 -16.35 1.35
CA ASP A 312 17.58 -16.85 1.64
C ASP A 312 16.88 -17.47 0.42
N PHE A 313 17.61 -17.65 -0.68
CA PHE A 313 17.06 -18.26 -1.90
C PHE A 313 16.65 -19.72 -1.66
N ARG A 314 15.47 -20.10 -2.16
CA ARG A 314 14.80 -21.39 -1.92
C ARG A 314 14.06 -21.79 -3.20
N LYS A 315 13.64 -23.06 -3.30
CA LYS A 315 12.88 -23.56 -4.47
C LYS A 315 11.62 -22.75 -4.79
N GLU A 316 10.95 -22.20 -3.79
CA GLU A 316 9.76 -21.37 -3.99
C GLU A 316 10.08 -20.07 -4.75
N HIS A 317 11.27 -19.50 -4.54
CA HIS A 317 11.73 -18.32 -5.25
C HIS A 317 11.99 -18.61 -6.74
N ILE A 318 12.45 -19.82 -7.08
CA ILE A 318 12.60 -20.26 -8.48
C ILE A 318 11.25 -20.25 -9.20
N LYS A 319 10.18 -20.76 -8.57
CA LYS A 319 8.82 -20.76 -9.15
C LYS A 319 8.30 -19.34 -9.36
N ARG A 320 8.47 -18.46 -8.37
CA ARG A 320 8.03 -17.07 -8.45
C ARG A 320 8.79 -16.30 -9.52
N PHE A 321 10.10 -16.51 -9.62
CA PHE A 321 10.94 -15.98 -10.69
C PHE A 321 10.45 -16.47 -12.07
N ALA A 322 10.24 -17.77 -12.23
CA ALA A 322 9.76 -18.38 -13.47
C ALA A 322 8.43 -17.77 -13.95
N ARG A 323 7.47 -17.56 -13.04
CA ARG A 323 6.21 -16.86 -13.35
C ARG A 323 6.45 -15.42 -13.82
N LYS A 324 7.37 -14.69 -13.17
CA LYS A 324 7.71 -13.30 -13.55
C LYS A 324 8.34 -13.20 -14.94
N VAL A 325 9.16 -14.18 -15.34
CA VAL A 325 9.73 -14.22 -16.70
C VAL A 325 8.80 -14.84 -17.75
N GLY A 326 7.57 -15.17 -17.38
CA GLY A 326 6.55 -15.68 -18.30
C GLY A 326 6.68 -17.16 -18.63
N PHE A 327 7.39 -17.95 -17.83
CA PHE A 327 7.36 -19.40 -17.95
C PHE A 327 6.07 -19.96 -17.36
N THR A 328 5.48 -20.92 -18.08
CA THR A 328 4.38 -21.73 -17.56
C THR A 328 4.91 -22.61 -16.43
N VAL A 329 4.63 -22.20 -15.19
CA VAL A 329 4.90 -23.02 -14.01
C VAL A 329 3.69 -23.95 -13.84
N PRO A 330 3.87 -25.28 -13.86
CA PRO A 330 2.77 -26.20 -13.62
C PRO A 330 2.09 -25.82 -12.30
N GLU A 331 0.77 -25.63 -12.33
CA GLU A 331 0.01 -25.49 -11.10
C GLU A 331 0.28 -26.72 -10.24
N GLN A 332 0.69 -26.50 -8.98
CA GLN A 332 0.73 -27.61 -8.04
C GLN A 332 -0.72 -28.03 -7.86
N LYS A 333 -1.10 -29.14 -8.49
CA LYS A 333 -2.34 -29.83 -8.12
C LYS A 333 -2.30 -30.02 -6.61
N GLU A 334 -3.15 -29.30 -5.89
CA GLU A 334 -3.33 -29.51 -4.47
C GLU A 334 -4.13 -30.79 -4.33
N TYR A 335 -3.47 -31.82 -3.81
CA TYR A 335 -4.15 -33.05 -3.45
C TYR A 335 -4.79 -32.85 -2.08
N SER A 336 -6.09 -33.07 -1.98
CA SER A 336 -6.78 -33.21 -0.70
C SER A 336 -6.22 -34.40 0.08
N GLU A 337 -6.35 -34.39 1.41
CA GLU A 337 -5.89 -35.52 2.24
C GLU A 337 -6.55 -36.85 1.84
N GLU A 338 -7.83 -36.82 1.42
CA GLU A 338 -8.53 -38.03 0.99
C GLU A 338 -8.03 -38.55 -0.36
N GLU A 339 -7.71 -37.68 -1.32
CA GLU A 339 -7.05 -38.09 -2.58
C GLU A 339 -5.69 -38.75 -2.31
N VAL A 340 -4.89 -38.19 -1.40
CA VAL A 340 -3.58 -38.77 -1.03
C VAL A 340 -3.75 -40.12 -0.35
N LYS A 341 -4.69 -40.24 0.57
CA LYS A 341 -4.99 -41.48 1.28
C LYS A 341 -5.48 -42.58 0.34
N ASN A 342 -6.41 -42.25 -0.57
CA ASN A 342 -6.91 -43.20 -1.58
C ASN A 342 -5.79 -43.66 -2.50
N PHE A 343 -4.94 -42.74 -2.96
CA PHE A 343 -3.77 -43.09 -3.76
C PHE A 343 -2.83 -44.08 -3.03
N ILE A 344 -2.58 -43.87 -1.74
CA ILE A 344 -1.75 -44.79 -0.94
C ILE A 344 -2.41 -46.17 -0.87
N LEU A 345 -3.72 -46.23 -0.59
CA LEU A 345 -4.46 -47.49 -0.51
C LEU A 345 -4.47 -48.25 -1.84
N GLU A 346 -4.79 -47.58 -2.95
CA GLU A 346 -4.79 -48.16 -4.30
C GLU A 346 -3.41 -48.69 -4.70
N THR A 347 -2.35 -47.94 -4.34
CA THR A 347 -0.97 -48.37 -4.59
C THR A 347 -0.63 -49.63 -3.80
N LEU A 348 -1.02 -49.69 -2.53
CA LEU A 348 -0.81 -50.88 -1.69
C LEU A 348 -1.62 -52.08 -2.19
N GLU A 349 -2.85 -51.86 -2.63
CA GLU A 349 -3.70 -52.90 -3.21
C GLU A 349 -3.10 -53.47 -4.50
N SER A 350 -2.54 -52.63 -5.38
CA SER A 350 -1.81 -53.08 -6.57
C SER A 350 -0.59 -53.96 -6.26
N GLU A 351 -0.03 -53.80 -5.06
CA GLU A 351 1.07 -54.58 -4.49
C GLU A 351 0.58 -55.77 -3.64
N GLN A 352 -0.72 -56.10 -3.72
CA GLN A 352 -1.41 -57.17 -2.98
C GLN A 352 -1.41 -56.99 -1.46
N VAL A 353 -1.26 -55.75 -0.99
CA VAL A 353 -1.36 -55.37 0.42
C VAL A 353 -2.75 -54.82 0.70
N THR A 354 -3.63 -55.68 1.21
CA THR A 354 -5.07 -55.41 1.30
C THR A 354 -5.59 -55.28 2.74
N ASP A 355 -4.74 -55.56 3.74
CA ASP A 355 -5.13 -55.54 5.14
C ASP A 355 -3.98 -55.05 6.03
N TYR A 356 -4.31 -54.76 7.29
CA TYR A 356 -3.33 -54.21 8.23
C TYR A 356 -2.15 -55.15 8.47
N TYR A 357 -2.37 -56.47 8.53
CA TYR A 357 -1.31 -57.43 8.77
C TYR A 357 -0.41 -57.62 7.53
N SER A 358 -0.97 -57.70 6.32
CA SER A 358 -0.16 -57.69 5.10
C SER A 358 0.71 -56.44 5.00
N PHE A 359 0.22 -55.29 5.45
CA PHE A 359 0.99 -54.05 5.44
C PHE A 359 2.19 -54.05 6.40
N LEU A 360 2.04 -54.63 7.58
CA LEU A 360 3.17 -54.80 8.50
C LEU A 360 4.24 -55.73 7.91
N LEU A 361 3.82 -56.81 7.24
CA LEU A 361 4.74 -57.74 6.55
C LEU A 361 5.41 -57.12 5.32
N TYR A 362 4.71 -56.25 4.60
CA TYR A 362 5.25 -55.50 3.45
C TYR A 362 6.54 -54.76 3.84
N GLY A 363 6.55 -54.21 5.05
CA GLY A 363 7.75 -53.75 5.72
C GLY A 363 8.25 -52.39 5.25
N VAL A 364 8.93 -51.69 6.16
CA VAL A 364 9.29 -50.28 5.95
C VAL A 364 10.27 -50.09 4.80
N LYS A 365 11.13 -51.09 4.55
CA LYS A 365 12.13 -51.05 3.47
C LYS A 365 11.45 -50.97 2.11
N LYS A 366 10.49 -51.86 1.84
CA LYS A 366 9.76 -51.91 0.57
C LYS A 366 8.93 -50.64 0.41
N PHE A 367 8.17 -50.28 1.45
CA PHE A 367 7.37 -49.06 1.49
C PHE A 367 8.15 -47.80 1.10
N LYS A 368 9.33 -47.55 1.70
CA LYS A 368 10.08 -46.29 1.47
C LYS A 368 11.08 -46.33 0.32
N LYS A 369 11.66 -47.50 0.00
CA LYS A 369 12.73 -47.61 -1.01
C LYS A 369 12.24 -48.10 -2.36
N GLU A 370 11.10 -48.77 -2.41
CA GLU A 370 10.57 -49.40 -3.63
C GLU A 370 9.24 -48.75 -4.03
N THR A 371 8.27 -48.66 -3.13
CA THR A 371 6.91 -48.18 -3.47
C THR A 371 6.84 -46.65 -3.52
N PHE A 372 7.04 -46.00 -2.37
CA PHE A 372 6.92 -44.56 -2.21
C PHE A 372 8.29 -43.88 -2.24
N LYS A 373 9.19 -44.35 -3.12
CA LYS A 373 10.46 -43.68 -3.39
C LYS A 373 10.19 -42.46 -4.26
N LYS A 374 10.89 -41.35 -3.98
CA LYS A 374 10.74 -40.08 -4.72
C LYS A 374 10.84 -40.21 -6.24
N SER A 375 11.68 -41.12 -6.74
CA SER A 375 11.84 -41.34 -8.19
C SER A 375 10.62 -41.96 -8.88
N ASN A 376 9.73 -42.59 -8.12
CA ASN A 376 8.61 -43.37 -8.66
C ASN A 376 7.32 -42.56 -8.73
N LEU A 377 7.33 -41.34 -8.21
CA LEU A 377 6.16 -40.46 -8.13
C LEU A 377 6.49 -39.08 -8.71
N PRO A 378 5.54 -38.43 -9.39
CA PRO A 378 5.65 -37.00 -9.70
C PRO A 378 5.98 -36.20 -8.43
N ASN A 379 6.86 -35.20 -8.53
CA ASN A 379 7.36 -34.46 -7.36
C ASN A 379 6.23 -33.86 -6.49
N ASN A 380 5.18 -33.33 -7.11
CA ASN A 380 4.01 -32.78 -6.41
C ASN A 380 3.25 -33.84 -5.61
N LEU A 381 3.04 -35.03 -6.19
CA LEU A 381 2.38 -36.14 -5.52
C LEU A 381 3.26 -36.72 -4.41
N TYR A 382 4.57 -36.88 -4.66
CA TYR A 382 5.51 -37.32 -3.63
C TYR A 382 5.49 -36.38 -2.42
N ASP A 383 5.54 -35.07 -2.65
CA ASP A 383 5.53 -34.08 -1.57
C ASP A 383 4.21 -34.14 -0.79
N ALA A 384 3.07 -34.33 -1.46
CA ALA A 384 1.76 -34.51 -0.83
C ALA A 384 1.69 -35.79 0.02
N VAL A 385 2.10 -36.94 -0.53
CA VAL A 385 2.19 -38.22 0.20
C VAL A 385 3.14 -38.09 1.39
N ASN A 386 4.31 -37.50 1.20
CA ASN A 386 5.31 -37.34 2.25
C ASN A 386 4.82 -36.40 3.37
N LYS A 387 4.05 -35.35 3.03
CA LYS A 387 3.42 -34.46 4.01
C LYS A 387 2.34 -35.19 4.81
N TYR A 388 1.48 -35.96 4.13
CA TYR A 388 0.44 -36.77 4.77
C TYR A 388 1.04 -37.86 5.69
N ILE A 389 2.03 -38.61 5.20
CA ILE A 389 2.75 -39.60 6.01
C ILE A 389 3.43 -38.93 7.23
N LYS A 390 3.98 -37.73 7.08
CA LYS A 390 4.56 -36.97 8.20
C LYS A 390 3.49 -36.52 9.20
N SER A 391 2.31 -36.10 8.76
CA SER A 391 1.24 -35.68 9.68
C SER A 391 0.75 -36.86 10.54
N ILE A 392 0.69 -38.06 9.98
CA ILE A 392 0.26 -39.25 10.72
C ILE A 392 1.38 -39.89 11.54
N SER A 393 2.60 -40.03 11.01
CA SER A 393 3.70 -40.74 11.68
C SER A 393 4.62 -39.84 12.50
N GLY A 394 4.66 -38.54 12.21
CA GLY A 394 5.66 -37.59 12.72
C GLY A 394 6.97 -37.58 11.94
N LYS A 395 7.16 -38.49 10.96
CA LYS A 395 8.40 -38.62 10.18
C LYS A 395 8.14 -38.58 8.68
N ILE A 396 9.13 -38.10 7.93
CA ILE A 396 9.13 -38.18 6.47
C ILE A 396 9.46 -39.61 6.01
N ILE A 397 8.98 -39.99 4.82
CA ILE A 397 9.09 -41.35 4.26
C ILE A 397 10.51 -41.94 4.36
N PRO A 398 11.60 -41.21 4.01
CA PRO A 398 12.96 -41.78 4.09
C PRO A 398 13.38 -42.19 5.52
N LEU A 399 12.83 -41.52 6.53
CA LEU A 399 13.18 -41.68 7.95
C LEU A 399 12.24 -42.64 8.70
N LEU A 400 11.27 -43.25 8.02
CA LEU A 400 10.39 -44.23 8.64
C LEU A 400 11.16 -45.46 9.14
N GLU A 401 10.73 -45.95 10.29
CA GLU A 401 11.09 -47.21 10.94
C GLU A 401 9.89 -48.17 10.93
N GLN A 402 10.12 -49.44 11.25
CA GLN A 402 9.07 -50.46 11.22
C GLN A 402 7.88 -50.12 12.13
N LYS A 403 8.14 -49.59 13.33
CA LYS A 403 7.11 -49.15 14.28
C LYS A 403 6.19 -48.04 13.73
N ASP A 404 6.69 -47.23 12.80
CA ASP A 404 5.91 -46.12 12.22
C ASP A 404 4.82 -46.66 11.28
N LEU A 405 5.01 -47.84 10.68
CA LEU A 405 4.00 -48.49 9.85
C LEU A 405 2.73 -48.86 10.62
N GLU A 406 2.84 -49.20 11.91
CA GLU A 406 1.67 -49.52 12.73
C GLU A 406 0.71 -48.32 12.81
N LYS A 407 1.26 -47.14 13.05
CA LYS A 407 0.49 -45.90 13.11
C LYS A 407 -0.07 -45.51 11.74
N ILE A 408 0.75 -45.67 10.68
CA ILE A 408 0.35 -45.37 9.31
C ILE A 408 -0.83 -46.26 8.91
N GLY A 409 -0.71 -47.59 9.05
CA GLY A 409 -1.72 -48.54 8.61
C GLY A 409 -3.10 -48.28 9.23
N ARG A 410 -3.14 -47.97 10.53
CA ARG A 410 -4.39 -47.60 11.22
C ARG A 410 -4.98 -46.29 10.70
N LYS A 411 -4.14 -45.28 10.46
CA LYS A 411 -4.59 -43.94 10.05
C LYS A 411 -5.03 -43.88 8.58
N ILE A 412 -4.41 -44.67 7.70
CA ILE A 412 -4.84 -44.77 6.31
C ILE A 412 -6.10 -45.62 6.13
N GLY A 413 -6.53 -46.35 7.17
CA GLY A 413 -7.78 -47.10 7.19
C GLY A 413 -7.65 -48.56 6.74
N LEU A 414 -6.46 -49.17 6.83
CA LEU A 414 -6.32 -50.60 6.59
C LEU A 414 -7.04 -51.39 7.69
N VAL A 415 -7.87 -52.35 7.27
CA VAL A 415 -8.70 -53.15 8.17
C VAL A 415 -7.86 -54.21 8.85
N GLU A 416 -8.02 -54.35 10.17
CA GLU A 416 -7.50 -55.47 10.94
C GLU A 416 -8.47 -56.65 10.84
N ILE A 417 -8.04 -57.73 10.19
CA ILE A 417 -8.86 -58.93 10.02
C ILE A 417 -8.77 -59.76 11.29
N LEU A 418 -9.93 -60.03 11.90
CA LEU A 418 -10.03 -60.86 13.11
C LEU A 418 -9.41 -62.25 12.89
N GLU A 419 -8.81 -62.80 13.95
CA GLU A 419 -8.12 -64.08 13.92
C GLU A 419 -8.98 -65.23 13.36
N GLU A 420 -10.24 -65.33 13.78
CA GLU A 420 -11.17 -66.36 13.30
C GLU A 420 -11.42 -66.27 11.78
N LYS A 421 -11.48 -65.05 11.23
CA LYS A 421 -11.61 -64.83 9.79
C LYS A 421 -10.31 -65.18 9.05
N GLN A 422 -9.15 -64.91 9.65
CA GLN A 422 -7.87 -65.36 9.09
C GLN A 422 -7.77 -66.89 9.06
N LYS A 423 -8.17 -67.56 10.16
CA LYS A 423 -8.27 -69.02 10.27
C LYS A 423 -9.18 -69.59 9.18
N GLN A 424 -10.38 -69.03 9.00
CA GLN A 424 -11.31 -69.47 7.96
C GLN A 424 -10.71 -69.36 6.55
N ARG A 425 -10.15 -68.18 6.19
CA ARG A 425 -9.52 -67.97 4.88
C ARG A 425 -8.35 -68.94 4.65
N PHE A 426 -7.58 -69.23 5.69
CA PHE A 426 -6.51 -70.22 5.63
C PHE A 426 -7.04 -71.64 5.39
N LEU A 427 -8.09 -72.06 6.09
CA LEU A 427 -8.72 -73.38 5.90
C LEU A 427 -9.32 -73.53 4.49
N GLU A 428 -9.92 -72.48 3.95
CA GLU A 428 -10.40 -72.44 2.56
C GLU A 428 -9.25 -72.67 1.57
N LEU A 429 -8.12 -71.98 1.73
CA LEU A 429 -6.92 -72.24 0.92
C LEU A 429 -6.38 -73.66 1.11
N PHE A 430 -6.34 -74.14 2.36
CA PHE A 430 -5.88 -75.49 2.69
C PHE A 430 -6.72 -76.55 1.96
N ASN A 431 -8.03 -76.33 1.85
CA ASN A 431 -8.95 -77.19 1.08
C ASN A 431 -8.68 -77.09 -0.43
N ILE A 432 -8.54 -75.87 -0.97
CA ILE A 432 -8.24 -75.63 -2.40
C ILE A 432 -6.96 -76.36 -2.82
N TYR A 433 -5.92 -76.30 -1.98
CA TYR A 433 -4.65 -76.99 -2.23
C TYR A 433 -4.64 -78.46 -1.81
N LYS A 434 -5.79 -79.03 -1.41
CA LYS A 434 -5.96 -80.44 -1.02
C LYS A 434 -4.99 -80.88 0.08
N LEU A 435 -4.79 -80.03 1.08
CA LEU A 435 -3.88 -80.25 2.22
C LEU A 435 -4.60 -80.75 3.48
N LYS A 436 -5.87 -81.16 3.38
CA LYS A 436 -6.67 -81.70 4.49
C LYS A 436 -6.52 -83.23 4.57
N ASP A 437 -5.32 -83.69 4.93
CA ASP A 437 -4.96 -85.11 5.05
C ASP A 437 -4.42 -85.39 6.48
N VAL A 438 -4.85 -86.50 7.06
CA VAL A 438 -4.41 -86.99 8.38
C VAL A 438 -2.93 -87.39 8.33
N ASN A 439 -2.47 -87.89 7.18
CA ASN A 439 -1.08 -88.24 6.89
C ASN A 439 -0.30 -87.10 6.20
N LEU A 440 -0.73 -85.86 6.40
CA LEU A 440 -0.05 -84.69 5.87
C LEU A 440 1.32 -84.52 6.54
N HIS A 441 2.40 -84.64 5.77
CA HIS A 441 3.75 -84.31 6.23
C HIS A 441 4.05 -82.82 6.09
N SER A 442 4.87 -82.28 6.99
CA SER A 442 5.31 -80.87 6.96
C SER A 442 5.96 -80.49 5.61
N SER A 443 6.63 -81.44 4.95
CA SER A 443 7.26 -81.25 3.65
C SER A 443 6.27 -80.90 2.53
N LYS A 444 5.03 -81.40 2.55
CA LYS A 444 3.99 -81.08 1.56
C LYS A 444 3.53 -79.63 1.67
N ILE A 445 3.28 -79.14 2.90
CA ILE A 445 2.95 -77.74 3.16
C ILE A 445 4.15 -76.86 2.79
N ARG A 446 5.36 -77.21 3.26
CA ARG A 446 6.58 -76.43 3.01
C ARG A 446 6.86 -76.23 1.52
N LYS A 447 6.65 -77.26 0.70
CA LYS A 447 6.90 -77.22 -0.75
C LYS A 447 5.80 -76.52 -1.55
N ASN A 448 4.62 -76.29 -0.98
CA ASN A 448 3.53 -75.62 -1.68
C ASN A 448 3.75 -74.11 -1.73
N THR A 449 4.55 -73.64 -2.70
CA THR A 449 4.95 -72.24 -2.82
C THR A 449 3.77 -71.28 -2.94
N ASP A 450 2.65 -71.71 -3.54
CA ASP A 450 1.49 -70.85 -3.75
C ASP A 450 0.72 -70.60 -2.46
N LEU A 451 0.61 -71.60 -1.57
CA LEU A 451 0.03 -71.43 -0.25
C LEU A 451 0.75 -70.32 0.55
N TRP A 452 2.08 -70.28 0.50
CA TRP A 452 2.90 -69.32 1.25
C TRP A 452 2.89 -67.90 0.67
N LYS A 453 2.30 -67.68 -0.50
CA LYS A 453 2.08 -66.32 -1.06
C LYS A 453 0.93 -65.60 -0.35
N HIS A 454 0.02 -66.34 0.29
CA HIS A 454 -1.17 -65.75 0.92
C HIS A 454 -0.89 -65.20 2.32
N THR A 455 -1.34 -63.98 2.58
CA THR A 455 -1.15 -63.31 3.88
C THR A 455 -1.76 -64.07 5.05
N CYS A 456 -2.96 -64.66 4.88
CA CYS A 456 -3.61 -65.44 5.93
C CYS A 456 -2.80 -66.68 6.32
N THR A 457 -2.09 -67.31 5.37
CA THR A 457 -1.11 -68.37 5.66
C THR A 457 -0.01 -67.84 6.57
N ASN A 458 0.62 -66.72 6.20
CA ASN A 458 1.71 -66.14 7.00
C ASN A 458 1.23 -65.75 8.40
N TYR A 459 0.00 -65.24 8.54
CA TYR A 459 -0.63 -64.92 9.82
C TYR A 459 -0.79 -66.16 10.70
N VAL A 460 -1.46 -67.19 10.17
CA VAL A 460 -1.73 -68.42 10.91
C VAL A 460 -0.45 -69.13 11.30
N MET A 461 0.55 -69.19 10.40
CA MET A 461 1.83 -69.83 10.67
C MET A 461 2.62 -69.09 11.76
N GLU A 462 2.66 -67.76 11.71
CA GLU A 462 3.32 -66.95 12.74
C GLU A 462 2.65 -67.13 14.10
N LYS A 463 1.31 -67.13 14.16
CA LYS A 463 0.55 -67.32 15.40
C LYS A 463 0.70 -68.73 15.97
N ALA A 464 0.57 -69.75 15.14
CA ALA A 464 0.63 -71.13 15.57
C ALA A 464 2.06 -71.57 15.93
N THR A 465 3.06 -71.12 15.17
CA THR A 465 4.42 -71.71 15.21
C THR A 465 5.51 -70.72 15.60
N GLY A 466 5.20 -69.43 15.71
CA GLY A 466 6.20 -68.37 15.87
C GLY A 466 7.05 -68.12 14.62
N LYS A 467 6.78 -68.81 13.50
CA LYS A 467 7.58 -68.73 12.26
C LYS A 467 6.68 -68.51 11.06
N ARG A 468 7.12 -67.61 10.17
CA ARG A 468 6.34 -67.16 9.01
C ARG A 468 6.84 -67.64 7.64
N TYR A 469 8.01 -68.29 7.58
CA TYR A 469 8.61 -68.70 6.31
C TYR A 469 8.61 -70.22 6.15
N SER A 470 8.24 -70.68 4.95
CA SER A 470 8.18 -72.10 4.60
C SER A 470 9.45 -72.88 4.95
N ARG A 471 10.63 -72.31 4.71
CA ARG A 471 11.92 -72.95 5.00
C ARG A 471 12.10 -73.38 6.47
N TYR A 472 11.40 -72.73 7.39
CA TYR A 472 11.45 -73.05 8.81
C TYR A 472 10.32 -73.98 9.28
N PHE A 473 9.40 -74.34 8.38
CA PHE A 473 8.31 -75.25 8.66
C PHE A 473 8.81 -76.69 8.67
N ASN A 474 8.70 -77.33 9.84
CA ASN A 474 9.10 -78.71 10.13
C ASN A 474 7.93 -79.45 10.81
N GLU A 475 8.15 -80.71 11.21
CA GLU A 475 7.10 -81.51 11.85
C GLU A 475 6.61 -80.90 13.18
N ASP A 476 7.51 -80.33 14.01
CA ASP A 476 7.07 -79.62 15.22
C ASP A 476 6.14 -78.43 14.89
N SER A 477 6.44 -77.72 13.80
CA SER A 477 5.60 -76.62 13.30
C SER A 477 4.22 -77.14 12.88
N LEU A 478 4.14 -78.34 12.30
CA LEU A 478 2.88 -78.98 11.94
C LEU A 478 2.09 -79.40 13.18
N THR A 479 2.74 -79.96 14.20
CA THR A 479 2.09 -80.29 15.48
C THR A 479 1.51 -79.04 16.14
N ASN A 480 2.28 -77.95 16.19
CA ASN A 480 1.81 -76.67 16.73
C ASN A 480 0.66 -76.07 15.90
N LEU A 481 0.70 -76.19 14.57
CA LEU A 481 -0.40 -75.80 13.70
C LEU A 481 -1.68 -76.60 14.00
N ARG A 482 -1.58 -77.92 14.17
CA ARG A 482 -2.71 -78.78 14.55
C ARG A 482 -3.30 -78.36 15.90
N ALA A 483 -2.45 -78.14 16.91
CA ALA A 483 -2.86 -77.67 18.22
C ALA A 483 -3.56 -76.30 18.17
N TYR A 484 -3.07 -75.37 17.35
CA TYR A 484 -3.67 -74.04 17.16
C TYR A 484 -5.10 -74.09 16.59
N PHE A 485 -5.42 -75.11 15.79
CA PHE A 485 -6.79 -75.37 15.30
C PHE A 485 -7.59 -76.33 16.20
N GLY A 486 -7.06 -76.73 17.36
CA GLY A 486 -7.73 -77.64 18.28
C GLY A 486 -7.83 -79.09 17.76
N ILE A 487 -7.00 -79.48 16.80
CA ILE A 487 -6.92 -80.86 16.32
C ILE A 487 -6.01 -81.62 17.29
N LEU A 488 -6.60 -82.46 18.15
CA LEU A 488 -5.86 -83.23 19.13
C LEU A 488 -5.24 -84.46 18.49
N GLU A 489 -4.05 -84.86 18.94
CA GLU A 489 -3.35 -86.08 18.50
C GLU A 489 -4.23 -87.34 18.62
N LYS A 490 -5.18 -87.33 19.58
CA LYS A 490 -6.16 -88.40 19.81
C LYS A 490 -7.17 -88.56 18.66
N ASP A 491 -7.41 -87.51 17.88
CA ASP A 491 -8.30 -87.55 16.70
C ASP A 491 -7.60 -88.15 15.46
N LEU A 492 -6.25 -88.21 15.47
CA LEU A 492 -5.46 -88.84 14.40
C LEU A 492 -5.28 -90.36 14.63
N THR A 493 -5.24 -90.80 15.89
CA THR A 493 -5.08 -92.23 16.26
C THR A 493 -6.29 -93.13 15.96
N TYR A 494 -7.44 -92.57 15.57
CA TYR A 494 -8.63 -93.36 15.17
C TYR A 494 -8.68 -93.69 13.67
N LEU A 495 -7.69 -93.29 12.88
CA LEU A 495 -7.61 -93.56 11.43
C LEU A 495 -6.50 -94.54 11.03
N GLU A 496 -5.76 -95.09 12.00
CA GLU A 496 -4.83 -96.22 11.80
C GLU A 496 -5.44 -97.58 12.21
N LYS A 497 -6.76 -97.72 12.20
CA LYS A 497 -7.44 -99.02 12.27
C LYS A 497 -8.34 -99.27 11.08
#